data_AF-A0A941YAK8-F1
#
_entry.id   AF-A0A941YAK8-F1
#
_cell.length_a   1.000
_cell.length_b   1.000
_cell.length_c   1.000
_cell.angle_alpha   90.00
_cell.angle_beta   90.00
_cell.angle_gamma   90.00
#
_symmetry.space_group_name_H-M   'P 1'
#
loop_
_entity.id
_entity.type
_entity.pdbx_description
1 polymer ?
#
loop_
_entity_poly.entity_id
_entity_poly.type
_entity_poly.pdbx_seq_one_letter_code
_entity_poly.pdbx_strand_id
1 'polypeptide(L)' 'MKQIRDNIWQVTYSDLGEPDARGYYKVEDLGEILMDQADVRYIKEMEDQGYEPVFHVSKSKALNGAFVVIGRQQKA' A
#
# COMPACT_ATOMS: atom_id res chain seq x y z
N MET A 1 8.45 4.09 -4.61
CA MET A 1 7.43 5.02 -4.04
C MET A 1 7.42 6.37 -4.78
N LYS A 2 6.24 7.01 -4.95
CA LYS A 2 6.09 8.32 -5.62
C LYS A 2 4.92 9.13 -5.03
N GLN A 3 5.12 10.42 -4.72
CA GLN A 3 4.00 11.30 -4.38
C GLN A 3 3.20 11.69 -5.64
N ILE A 4 1.88 11.52 -5.62
CA ILE A 4 1.01 11.78 -6.79
C ILE A 4 0.08 12.99 -6.61
N ARG A 5 -0.29 13.32 -5.37
CA ARG A 5 -1.07 14.51 -4.98
C ARG A 5 -0.67 14.97 -3.59
N ASP A 6 -1.21 16.11 -3.16
CA ASP A 6 -1.07 16.53 -1.76
C ASP A 6 -1.61 15.43 -0.85
N ASN A 7 -0.77 15.00 0.10
CA ASN A 7 -1.04 13.91 1.03
C ASN A 7 -1.41 12.53 0.40
N ILE A 8 -1.06 12.26 -0.86
CA ILE A 8 -1.26 10.93 -1.49
C ILE A 8 0.03 10.43 -2.14
N TRP A 9 0.42 9.22 -1.78
CA TRP A 9 1.59 8.52 -2.30
C TRP A 9 1.18 7.23 -2.96
N GLN A 10 1.90 6.88 -4.03
CA GLN A 10 1.84 5.61 -4.70
C GLN A 10 3.00 4.74 -4.19
N VAL A 11 2.70 3.53 -3.74
CA VAL A 11 3.67 2.53 -3.29
C VAL A 11 3.43 1.22 -4.05
N THR A 12 4.50 0.54 -4.42
CA THR A 12 4.41 -0.79 -5.03
C THR A 12 4.54 -1.89 -3.98
N TYR A 13 4.27 -3.12 -4.38
CA TYR A 13 4.45 -4.28 -3.53
C TYR A 13 5.91 -4.45 -3.06
N SER A 14 6.88 -4.19 -3.94
CA SER A 14 8.30 -4.20 -3.56
C SER A 14 8.68 -3.09 -2.58
N ASP A 15 8.08 -1.90 -2.68
CA ASP A 15 8.30 -0.81 -1.70
C ASP A 15 7.87 -1.24 -0.28
N LEU A 16 6.88 -2.14 -0.16
CA LEU A 16 6.30 -2.62 1.09
C LEU A 16 7.07 -3.79 1.73
N GLY A 17 8.08 -4.33 1.06
CA GLY A 17 8.81 -5.51 1.52
C GLY A 17 7.99 -6.80 1.47
N GLU A 18 7.16 -6.95 0.43
CA GLU A 18 6.38 -8.18 0.13
C GLU A 18 5.42 -8.62 1.26
N PRO A 19 4.44 -7.77 1.65
CA PRO A 19 3.47 -8.08 2.69
C PRO A 19 2.60 -9.31 2.38
N ASP A 20 2.58 -10.29 3.29
CA ASP A 20 1.79 -11.53 3.18
C ASP A 20 0.63 -11.62 4.21
N ALA A 21 0.53 -10.67 5.12
CA ALA A 21 -0.43 -10.64 6.23
C ALA A 21 -0.94 -9.22 6.51
N ARG A 22 -1.97 -9.13 7.37
CA ARG A 22 -2.41 -7.82 7.88
C ARG A 22 -1.36 -7.28 8.84
N GLY A 23 -1.12 -5.97 8.84
CA GLY A 23 -0.16 -5.37 9.76
C GLY A 23 0.36 -4.03 9.31
N TYR A 24 1.34 -3.53 10.05
CA TYR A 24 2.08 -2.32 9.70
C TYR A 24 3.34 -2.72 8.95
N TYR A 25 3.54 -2.11 7.78
CA TYR A 25 4.69 -2.33 6.92
C TYR A 25 5.45 -1.03 6.76
N LYS A 26 6.75 -1.05 7.02
CA LYS A 26 7.60 0.14 6.97
C LYS A 26 8.09 0.35 5.55
N VAL A 27 7.75 1.50 4.96
CA VAL A 27 8.27 1.95 3.67
C VAL A 27 9.34 3.01 3.92
N GLU A 28 10.50 2.82 3.29
CA GLU A 28 11.63 3.76 3.35
C GLU A 28 11.20 5.15 2.87
N ASP A 29 11.67 6.19 3.58
CA ASP A 29 11.35 7.60 3.32
C ASP A 29 9.85 8.00 3.36
N LEU A 30 8.95 7.10 3.77
CA LEU A 30 7.53 7.40 3.94
C LEU A 30 7.06 7.21 5.40
N GLY A 31 7.26 6.00 5.94
CA GLY A 31 6.74 5.62 7.25
C GLY A 31 5.98 4.29 7.23
N GLU A 32 5.19 4.04 8.28
CA GLU A 32 4.43 2.80 8.43
C GLU A 32 3.09 2.87 7.68
N ILE A 33 2.79 1.83 6.91
CA ILE A 33 1.54 1.65 6.17
C ILE A 33 0.76 0.52 6.82
N LEU A 34 -0.49 0.79 7.21
CA LEU A 34 -1.42 -0.22 7.66
C LEU A 34 -2.03 -0.94 6.46
N MET A 35 -1.79 -2.25 6.38
CA MET A 35 -2.36 -3.19 5.43
C MET A 35 -3.49 -3.99 6.09
N ASP A 36 -4.67 -4.00 5.47
CA ASP A 36 -5.80 -4.81 5.91
C ASP A 36 -5.93 -6.14 5.14
N GLN A 37 -6.93 -6.95 5.50
CA GLN A 37 -7.17 -8.25 4.85
C GLN A 37 -7.57 -8.13 3.37
N ALA A 38 -8.22 -7.03 2.98
CA ALA A 38 -8.57 -6.78 1.59
C ALA A 38 -7.35 -6.38 0.76
N ASP A 39 -6.37 -5.69 1.35
CA ASP A 39 -5.09 -5.40 0.71
C ASP A 39 -4.28 -6.68 0.44
N VAL A 40 -4.20 -7.57 1.44
CA VAL A 40 -3.55 -8.89 1.28
C VAL A 40 -4.22 -9.72 0.19
N ARG A 41 -5.57 -9.71 0.14
CA ARG A 41 -6.30 -10.41 -0.93
C ARG A 41 -5.98 -9.81 -2.31
N TYR A 42 -5.94 -8.49 -2.41
CA TYR A 42 -5.60 -7.79 -3.66
C TYR A 42 -4.19 -8.14 -4.16
N ILE A 43 -3.21 -8.27 -3.26
CA ILE A 43 -1.85 -8.70 -3.63
C ILE A 43 -1.90 -10.04 -4.35
N LYS A 44 -2.51 -11.04 -3.72
CA LYS A 44 -2.65 -12.39 -4.29
C LYS A 44 -3.34 -12.35 -5.65
N GLU A 45 -4.43 -11.60 -5.76
CA GLU A 45 -5.17 -11.46 -7.02
C GLU A 45 -4.33 -10.84 -8.15
N MET A 46 -3.44 -9.89 -7.85
CA MET A 46 -2.56 -9.25 -8.85
C MET A 46 -1.36 -10.14 -9.21
N GLU A 47 -0.75 -10.77 -8.20
CA GLU A 47 0.36 -11.72 -8.39
C GLU A 47 -0.08 -12.92 -9.26
N ASP A 48 -1.26 -13.49 -8.99
CA ASP A 48 -1.86 -14.58 -9.78
C ASP A 48 -2.10 -14.17 -11.25
N GLN A 49 -2.28 -12.87 -11.51
CA GLN A 49 -2.44 -12.31 -12.86
C GLN A 49 -1.11 -11.89 -13.51
N GLY A 50 0.02 -12.01 -12.80
CA GLY A 50 1.34 -11.61 -13.28
C GLY A 50 1.57 -10.10 -13.29
N TYR A 51 0.87 -9.34 -12.44
CA TYR A 51 1.03 -7.90 -12.31
C TYR A 51 1.62 -7.53 -10.95
N GLU A 52 2.43 -6.47 -10.92
CA GLU A 52 2.90 -5.92 -9.66
C GLU A 52 1.77 -5.12 -8.97
N PRO A 53 1.39 -5.46 -7.71
CA PRO A 53 0.40 -4.71 -6.96
C PRO A 53 0.85 -3.27 -6.70
N VAL A 54 -0.07 -2.31 -6.86
CA VAL A 54 0.19 -0.89 -6.63
C VAL A 54 -0.91 -0.28 -5.76
N PHE A 55 -0.49 0.44 -4.72
CA PHE A 55 -1.36 1.05 -3.72
C PHE A 55 -1.24 2.57 -3.74
N HIS A 56 -2.35 3.22 -3.41
CA HIS A 56 -2.39 4.63 -3.07
C HIS A 56 -2.62 4.76 -1.56
N VAL A 57 -1.74 5.49 -0.90
CA VAL A 57 -1.75 5.65 0.56
C VAL A 57 -1.79 7.12 0.96
N SER A 58 -2.41 7.39 2.11
CA SER A 58 -2.52 8.72 2.69
C SER A 58 -2.23 8.68 4.18
N LYS A 59 -1.62 9.74 4.70
CA LYS A 59 -1.32 9.87 6.13
C LYS A 59 -2.62 10.04 6.94
N SER A 60 -2.79 9.22 7.98
CA SER A 60 -3.94 9.24 8.87
C SER A 60 -3.57 9.84 10.23
N LYS A 61 -4.24 10.94 10.60
CA LYS A 61 -4.12 11.52 11.94
C LYS A 61 -4.68 10.61 13.04
N ALA A 62 -5.68 9.79 12.70
CA ALA A 62 -6.32 8.87 13.63
C ALA A 62 -5.43 7.67 14.02
N LEU A 63 -4.39 7.38 13.23
CA LEU A 63 -3.46 6.28 13.45
C LEU A 63 -2.06 6.79 13.82
N ASN A 64 -1.98 7.83 14.65
CA ASN A 64 -0.72 8.43 15.09
C ASN A 64 0.25 8.82 13.96
N GLY A 65 -0.30 9.18 12.78
CA GLY A 65 0.50 9.57 11.62
C GLY A 65 0.96 8.41 10.74
N ALA A 66 0.49 7.19 10.96
CA ALA A 66 0.64 6.09 10.03
C ALA A 66 -0.15 6.35 8.72
N PHE A 67 0.24 5.65 7.67
CA PHE A 67 -0.40 5.69 6.36
C PHE A 67 -1.43 4.58 6.24
N VAL A 68 -2.50 4.86 5.51
CA VAL A 68 -3.55 3.87 5.19
C VAL A 68 -3.72 3.76 3.70
N VAL A 69 -4.04 2.56 3.23
CA VAL A 69 -4.45 2.34 1.84
C VAL A 69 -5.80 3.03 1.61
N ILE A 70 -5.84 3.93 0.63
CA ILE A 70 -7.05 4.64 0.19
C ILE A 70 -7.48 4.23 -1.22
N GLY A 71 -6.64 3.50 -1.94
CA GLY A 71 -6.93 3.02 -3.28
C GLY A 71 -5.94 1.95 -3.73
N ARG A 72 -6.37 1.14 -4.69
CA ARG A 72 -5.60 0.05 -5.30
C ARG A 72 -5.69 0.21 -6.81
N GLN A 73 -4.57 0.04 -7.51
CA GLN A 73 -4.59 0.11 -8.96
C GLN A 73 -5.22 -1.16 -9.51
N GLN A 74 -6.34 -1.04 -10.22
CA GLN A 74 -6.91 -2.17 -10.95
C GLN A 74 -6.33 -2.22 -12.36
N LYS A 75 -6.25 -3.44 -12.90
CA LYS A 75 -5.99 -3.65 -14.32
C LYS A 75 -7.18 -3.12 -15.13
N ALA A 76 -6.88 -2.41 -16.22
CA ALA A 76 -7.85 -2.02 -17.25
C ALA A 76 -7.99 -3.12 -18.32
#